data_AF-A0A7L3K8P1-F1
#
_entry.id   AF-A0A7L3K8P1-F1
#
_cell.length_a   1.000
_cell.length_b   1.000
_cell.length_c   1.000
_cell.angle_alpha   90.00
_cell.angle_beta   90.00
_cell.angle_gamma   90.00
#
_symmetry.space_group_name_H-M   'P 1'
#
loop_
_entity.id
_entity.type
_entity.pdbx_description
1 polymer ?
#
loop_
_entity_poly.entity_id
_entity_poly.type
_entity_poly.pdbx_seq_one_letter_code
_entity_poly.pdbx_strand_id
1 'polypeptide(L)'
;DPNNYYHRRNEMTTTDNLDFKHHNYKEMRQVGQEAGVLWGVDGCRLFSPMESEFHLSTILLNSLCSGFYSTGEPEFHYIAGAHGNEVLGRELILLLMQFMCQEYLAGNPRIVHLIQDTRIHLLPSVNPDGYDKAYKAGSELGGWSLGRWTQDGIDINNNFPDLNSLLWESEDQKKSKRKVPNHHIPIPDW
;
A
#
# COMPACT_ATOMS: atom_id res chain seq x y z
N ASP A 1 2.67 -35.56 2.10
CA ASP A 1 3.88 -36.40 1.93
C ASP A 1 5.08 -35.62 2.47
N PRO A 2 5.73 -36.05 3.56
CA PRO A 2 6.87 -35.35 4.14
C PRO A 2 8.14 -35.34 3.26
N ASN A 3 8.13 -35.98 2.07
CA ASN A 3 9.25 -36.05 1.15
C ASN A 3 9.13 -35.16 -0.11
N ASN A 4 8.22 -34.18 -0.13
CA ASN A 4 8.10 -33.30 -1.30
C ASN A 4 9.32 -32.35 -1.40
N TYR A 5 10.26 -32.68 -2.29
CA TYR A 5 11.53 -31.99 -2.53
C TYR A 5 11.39 -30.48 -2.79
N TYR A 6 10.23 -30.04 -3.30
CA TYR A 6 9.96 -28.63 -3.59
C TYR A 6 9.73 -27.75 -2.35
N HIS A 7 9.35 -28.30 -1.19
CA HIS A 7 9.17 -27.48 0.02
C HIS A 7 10.50 -27.01 0.62
N ARG A 8 11.58 -27.79 0.48
CA ARG A 8 12.83 -27.56 1.22
C ARG A 8 13.73 -26.47 0.62
N ARG A 9 13.47 -26.01 -0.61
CA ARG A 9 14.31 -24.99 -1.30
C ARG A 9 13.85 -23.55 -1.12
N ASN A 10 12.61 -23.34 -0.70
CA ASN A 10 12.02 -21.99 -0.59
C ASN A 10 11.98 -21.45 0.86
N GLU A 11 12.38 -22.25 1.85
CA GLU A 11 12.58 -21.77 3.21
C GLU A 11 13.95 -21.10 3.30
N MET A 12 14.07 -19.88 2.79
CA MET A 12 15.11 -18.96 3.27
C MET A 12 14.71 -18.57 4.69
N THR A 13 15.34 -19.17 5.69
CA THR A 13 15.32 -18.61 7.04
C THR A 13 16.16 -17.34 7.02
N THR A 14 15.49 -16.21 6.84
CA THR A 14 16.13 -14.89 6.95
C THR A 14 16.72 -14.77 8.36
N THR A 15 17.90 -14.19 8.51
CA THR A 15 18.45 -13.83 9.82
C THR A 15 17.70 -12.65 10.45
N ASP A 16 16.89 -11.95 9.64
CA ASP A 16 16.12 -10.79 10.05
C ASP A 16 14.93 -11.23 10.88
N ASN A 17 14.69 -10.57 12.01
CA ASN A 17 13.56 -10.84 12.90
C ASN A 17 12.30 -10.16 12.38
N LEU A 18 11.87 -10.51 11.15
CA LEU A 18 10.68 -9.99 10.49
C LEU A 18 9.58 -11.07 10.44
N ASP A 19 8.32 -10.67 10.52
CA ASP A 19 7.18 -11.60 10.48
C ASP A 19 6.86 -12.00 9.02
N PHE A 20 7.48 -13.08 8.54
CA PHE A 20 7.23 -13.64 7.21
C PHE A 20 6.03 -14.58 7.20
N LYS A 21 4.84 -14.03 6.95
CA LYS A 21 3.60 -14.78 6.73
C LYS A 21 2.61 -13.94 5.93
N HIS A 22 1.49 -14.56 5.54
CA HIS A 22 0.33 -13.81 5.07
C HIS A 22 -0.46 -13.30 6.28
N HIS A 23 -0.62 -11.98 6.39
CA HIS A 23 -1.32 -11.38 7.52
C HIS A 23 -2.79 -11.19 7.17
N ASN A 24 -3.69 -11.76 7.96
CA ASN A 24 -5.11 -11.40 7.84
C ASN A 24 -5.32 -9.91 8.23
N TYR A 25 -6.52 -9.38 8.03
CA TYR A 25 -6.78 -7.96 8.31
C TYR A 25 -6.45 -7.55 9.75
N LYS A 26 -6.80 -8.38 10.73
CA LYS A 26 -6.54 -8.11 12.16
C LYS A 26 -5.03 -8.11 12.46
N GLU A 27 -4.30 -9.06 11.91
CA GLU A 27 -2.84 -9.14 12.08
C GLU A 27 -2.13 -7.95 11.40
N MET A 28 -2.55 -7.56 10.19
CA MET A 28 -2.04 -6.37 9.51
C MET A 28 -2.26 -5.10 10.34
N ARG A 29 -3.44 -4.96 10.95
CA ARG A 29 -3.75 -3.86 11.88
C ARG A 29 -2.81 -3.86 13.08
N GLN A 30 -2.52 -5.04 13.62
CA GLN A 30 -1.61 -5.20 14.75
C GLN A 30 -0.18 -4.80 14.38
N VAL A 31 0.35 -5.26 13.23
CA VAL A 31 1.69 -4.86 12.75
C VAL A 31 1.80 -3.34 12.62
N GLY A 32 0.78 -2.68 12.05
CA GLY A 32 0.76 -1.22 11.94
C GLY A 32 0.74 -0.52 13.31
N GLN A 33 0.00 -1.06 14.29
CA GLN A 33 -0.04 -0.52 15.65
C GLN A 33 1.30 -0.68 16.38
N GLU A 34 1.93 -1.85 16.26
CA GLU A 34 3.23 -2.15 16.85
C GLU A 34 4.32 -1.26 16.27
N ALA A 35 4.35 -1.08 14.95
CA ALA A 35 5.25 -0.13 14.28
C ALA A 35 5.04 1.31 14.77
N GLY A 36 3.78 1.73 14.98
CA GLY A 36 3.47 3.04 15.52
C GLY A 36 3.93 3.25 16.97
N VAL A 37 3.81 2.22 17.81
CA VAL A 37 4.36 2.27 19.18
C VAL A 37 5.88 2.34 19.17
N LEU A 38 6.54 1.56 18.30
CA LEU A 38 8.00 1.51 18.20
C LEU A 38 8.62 2.83 17.72
N TRP A 39 7.97 3.53 16.79
CA TRP A 39 8.41 4.85 16.32
C TRP A 39 8.02 6.02 17.24
N GLY A 40 7.20 5.76 18.26
CA GLY A 40 6.73 6.78 19.19
C GLY A 40 5.65 7.71 18.61
N VAL A 41 5.13 8.58 19.48
CA VAL A 41 3.97 9.46 19.23
C VAL A 41 4.18 10.44 18.07
N ASP A 42 5.44 10.74 17.73
CA ASP A 42 5.81 11.62 16.62
C ASP A 42 5.99 10.90 15.28
N GLY A 43 6.29 9.59 15.30
CA GLY A 43 6.88 8.86 14.17
C GLY A 43 5.91 8.13 13.24
N CYS A 44 4.77 7.64 13.74
CA CYS A 44 3.80 6.93 12.90
C CYS A 44 2.35 7.27 13.27
N ARG A 45 1.59 7.85 12.34
CA ARG A 45 0.14 8.00 12.50
C ARG A 45 -0.55 6.97 11.62
N LEU A 46 -1.31 6.07 12.24
CA LEU A 46 -2.35 5.30 11.55
C LEU A 46 -3.44 6.27 11.13
N PHE A 47 -3.54 6.50 9.83
CA PHE A 47 -4.68 7.18 9.24
C PHE A 47 -5.55 6.14 8.54
N SER A 48 -6.86 6.29 8.69
CA SER A 48 -7.84 5.49 7.96
C SER A 48 -8.56 6.42 7.00
N PRO A 49 -8.00 6.64 5.79
CA PRO A 49 -8.57 7.59 4.83
C PRO A 49 -9.94 7.14 4.30
N MET A 50 -10.25 5.85 4.43
CA MET A 50 -11.49 5.26 3.96
C MET A 50 -11.83 4.05 4.84
N GLU A 51 -13.10 3.90 5.19
CA GLU A 51 -13.65 2.65 5.70
C GLU A 51 -14.15 1.84 4.51
N SER A 52 -13.76 0.57 4.41
CA SER A 52 -14.43 -0.35 3.49
C SER A 52 -15.88 -0.57 3.93
N GLU A 53 -16.72 -1.15 3.08
CA GLU A 53 -18.13 -1.44 3.41
C GLU A 53 -18.28 -2.35 4.63
N PHE A 54 -17.25 -3.14 4.95
CA PHE A 54 -17.18 -3.98 6.16
C PHE A 54 -16.49 -3.30 7.36
N HIS A 55 -16.32 -1.97 7.32
CA HIS A 55 -15.59 -1.18 8.32
C HIS A 55 -14.11 -1.62 8.44
N LEU A 56 -13.54 -2.21 7.39
CA LEU A 56 -12.12 -2.47 7.31
C LEU A 56 -11.45 -1.19 6.83
N SER A 57 -10.84 -0.46 7.75
CA SER A 57 -10.08 0.75 7.47
C SER A 57 -8.82 0.42 6.67
N THR A 58 -8.70 1.06 5.51
CA THR A 58 -7.45 1.15 4.76
C THR A 58 -6.39 1.76 5.70
N ILE A 59 -5.33 1.02 6.02
CA ILE A 59 -4.31 1.50 6.96
C ILE A 59 -3.28 2.31 6.18
N LEU A 60 -3.27 3.62 6.36
CA LEU A 60 -2.16 4.45 5.92
C LEU A 60 -1.24 4.69 7.11
N LEU A 61 -0.04 4.13 7.04
CA LEU A 61 1.03 4.42 7.99
C LEU A 61 1.84 5.58 7.44
N ASN A 62 1.72 6.72 8.09
CA ASN A 62 2.47 7.91 7.74
C ASN A 62 3.70 7.97 8.66
N SER A 63 4.90 7.79 8.09
CA SER A 63 6.16 8.17 8.72
C SER A 63 6.18 9.69 8.80
N LEU A 64 6.02 10.23 10.01
CA LEU A 64 6.13 11.66 10.25
C LEU A 64 7.35 11.90 11.11
N CYS A 65 8.18 12.85 10.71
CA CYS A 65 8.81 13.73 11.67
C CYS A 65 7.89 14.95 11.80
N SER A 66 7.13 15.01 12.90
CA SER A 66 6.17 16.08 13.25
C SER A 66 4.91 16.16 12.37
N GLY A 67 3.73 16.28 13.00
CA GLY A 67 2.43 16.39 12.31
C GLY A 67 2.19 17.67 11.51
N PHE A 68 3.24 18.40 11.11
CA PHE A 68 3.18 19.65 10.37
C PHE A 68 3.98 19.56 9.08
N TYR A 69 3.44 20.13 7.99
CA TYR A 69 4.15 20.24 6.73
C TYR A 69 5.45 21.04 6.92
N SER A 70 6.59 20.40 6.69
CA SER A 70 7.86 21.11 6.54
C SER A 70 8.00 21.55 5.08
N THR A 71 8.21 22.84 4.85
CA THR A 71 8.41 23.35 3.49
C THR A 71 9.70 22.78 2.92
N GLY A 72 9.60 22.05 1.81
CA GLY A 72 10.77 21.46 1.12
C GLY A 72 11.00 19.99 1.43
N GLU A 73 10.23 19.38 2.32
CA GLU A 73 10.27 17.93 2.55
C GLU A 73 9.44 17.19 1.47
N PRO A 74 10.04 16.24 0.72
CA PRO A 74 9.32 15.44 -0.26
C PRO A 74 8.34 14.47 0.41
N GLU A 75 7.16 14.31 -0.19
CA GLU A 75 6.18 13.29 0.20
C GLU A 75 6.24 12.11 -0.77
N PHE A 76 6.28 10.90 -0.22
CA PHE A 76 6.37 9.66 -0.96
C PHE A 76 5.30 8.68 -0.48
N HIS A 77 4.72 7.89 -1.39
CA HIS A 77 3.82 6.82 -1.00
C HIS A 77 4.08 5.49 -1.73
N TYR A 78 3.86 4.40 -1.00
CA TYR A 78 3.66 3.07 -1.59
C TYR A 78 2.25 2.58 -1.32
N ILE A 79 1.61 2.06 -2.37
CA ILE A 79 0.26 1.54 -2.33
C ILE A 79 0.28 0.10 -2.88
N ALA A 80 -0.35 -0.82 -2.15
CA ALA A 80 -0.54 -2.19 -2.58
C ALA A 80 -1.96 -2.70 -2.28
N GLY A 81 -2.27 -3.88 -2.81
CA GLY A 81 -3.53 -4.56 -2.57
C GLY A 81 -4.74 -3.85 -3.17
N ALA A 82 -4.58 -3.19 -4.33
CA ALA A 82 -5.73 -2.70 -5.11
C ALA A 82 -6.58 -3.87 -5.62
N HIS A 83 -5.93 -4.92 -6.11
CA HIS A 83 -6.53 -6.24 -6.22
C HIS A 83 -6.23 -7.02 -4.95
N GLY A 84 -7.27 -7.47 -4.25
CA GLY A 84 -7.12 -8.14 -2.97
C GLY A 84 -6.36 -9.46 -3.06
N ASN A 85 -6.40 -10.14 -4.21
CA ASN A 85 -5.70 -11.41 -4.44
C ASN A 85 -4.25 -11.27 -4.91
N GLU A 86 -3.77 -10.05 -5.21
CA GLU A 86 -2.38 -9.78 -5.58
C GLU A 86 -1.55 -9.49 -4.31
N VAL A 87 -1.38 -10.53 -3.48
CA VAL A 87 -0.98 -10.41 -2.07
C VAL A 87 0.48 -9.98 -1.85
N LEU A 88 1.40 -10.27 -2.78
CA LEU A 88 2.83 -10.07 -2.55
C LEU A 88 3.18 -8.62 -2.16
N GLY A 89 2.60 -7.63 -2.85
CA GLY A 89 2.87 -6.22 -2.58
C GLY A 89 2.44 -5.80 -1.16
N ARG A 90 1.33 -6.34 -0.66
CA ARG A 90 0.82 -6.10 0.70
C ARG A 90 1.85 -6.53 1.74
N GLU A 91 2.35 -7.76 1.63
CA GLU A 91 3.31 -8.31 2.58
C GLU A 91 4.67 -7.61 2.48
N LEU A 92 5.12 -7.23 1.28
CA LEU A 92 6.35 -6.45 1.12
C LEU A 92 6.28 -5.08 1.80
N ILE A 93 5.12 -4.40 1.78
CA ILE A 93 4.94 -3.14 2.50
C ILE A 93 4.97 -3.37 4.03
N LEU A 94 4.38 -4.46 4.54
CA LEU A 94 4.44 -4.81 5.96
C LEU A 94 5.86 -5.16 6.42
N LEU A 95 6.62 -5.87 5.60
CA LEU A 95 8.02 -6.19 5.85
C LEU A 95 8.89 -4.92 5.79
N LEU A 96 8.65 -4.03 4.82
CA LEU A 96 9.36 -2.75 4.70
C LEU A 96 9.15 -1.90 5.95
N MET A 97 7.92 -1.85 6.47
CA MET A 97 7.60 -1.13 7.70
C MET A 97 8.40 -1.67 8.89
N GLN A 98 8.37 -2.99 9.11
CA GLN A 98 9.13 -3.63 10.19
C GLN A 98 10.64 -3.40 10.04
N PHE A 99 11.16 -3.52 8.83
CA PHE A 99 12.57 -3.26 8.50
C PHE A 99 12.96 -1.81 8.82
N MET A 100 12.18 -0.84 8.35
CA MET A 100 12.43 0.58 8.65
C MET A 100 12.37 0.85 10.16
N CYS A 101 11.48 0.18 10.91
CA CYS A 101 11.45 0.27 12.37
C CYS A 101 12.73 -0.22 13.03
N GLN A 102 13.15 -1.43 12.69
CA GLN A 102 14.31 -2.06 13.30
C GLN A 102 15.59 -1.29 12.97
N GLU A 103 15.78 -0.91 11.71
CA GLU A 103 16.98 -0.19 11.26
C GLU A 103 17.06 1.24 11.78
N TYR A 104 15.92 1.92 11.95
CA TYR A 104 15.89 3.24 12.57
C TYR A 104 16.33 3.16 14.04
N LEU A 105 15.82 2.19 14.80
CA LEU A 105 16.21 1.96 16.20
C LEU A 105 17.67 1.50 16.34
N ALA A 106 18.17 0.75 15.35
CA ALA A 106 19.58 0.35 15.27
C ALA A 106 20.52 1.51 14.90
N GLY A 107 19.97 2.67 14.52
CA GLY A 107 20.75 3.85 14.13
C GLY A 107 21.40 3.74 12.76
N ASN A 108 20.82 2.96 11.83
CA ASN A 108 21.32 2.87 10.47
C ASN A 108 21.27 4.25 9.79
N PRO A 109 22.41 4.84 9.40
CA PRO A 109 22.46 6.22 8.92
C PRO A 109 21.63 6.44 7.65
N ARG A 110 21.50 5.41 6.80
CA ARG A 110 20.70 5.49 5.58
C ARG A 110 19.21 5.58 5.88
N ILE A 111 18.72 4.75 6.81
CA ILE A 111 17.30 4.70 7.17
C ILE A 111 16.92 5.91 8.01
N VAL A 112 17.79 6.34 8.93
CA VAL A 112 17.60 7.58 9.70
C VAL A 112 17.46 8.78 8.77
N HIS A 113 18.38 8.96 7.82
CA HIS A 113 18.31 10.04 6.84
C HIS A 113 17.04 9.96 5.96
N LEU A 114 16.69 8.77 5.49
CA LEU A 114 15.49 8.55 4.68
C LEU A 114 14.20 8.95 5.41
N ILE A 115 14.09 8.60 6.70
CA ILE A 115 12.91 8.89 7.52
C ILE A 115 12.86 10.37 7.96
N GLN A 116 14.02 11.00 8.18
CA GLN A 116 14.09 12.39 8.62
C GLN A 116 13.86 13.40 7.49
N ASP A 117 14.25 13.05 6.26
CA ASP A 117 14.22 13.95 5.11
C ASP A 117 13.11 13.61 4.11
N THR A 118 12.26 12.63 4.39
CA THR A 118 11.15 12.25 3.50
C THR A 118 9.94 11.80 4.31
N ARG A 119 8.78 12.34 3.94
CA ARG A 119 7.50 11.92 4.50
C ARG A 119 6.98 10.70 3.75
N ILE A 120 7.02 9.54 4.38
CA ILE A 120 6.73 8.25 3.74
C ILE A 120 5.35 7.74 4.17
N HIS A 121 4.47 7.50 3.20
CA HIS A 121 3.14 6.93 3.40
C HIS A 121 3.09 5.49 2.89
N LEU A 122 2.81 4.53 3.76
CA LEU A 122 2.70 3.12 3.41
C LEU A 122 1.25 2.65 3.51
N LEU A 123 0.72 2.14 2.40
CA LEU A 123 -0.64 1.63 2.28
C LEU A 123 -0.63 0.17 1.82
N PRO A 124 -0.60 -0.80 2.75
CA PRO A 124 -0.46 -2.22 2.41
C PRO A 124 -1.71 -2.81 1.74
N SER A 125 -2.89 -2.20 1.89
CA SER A 125 -4.14 -2.78 1.38
C SER A 125 -5.20 -1.74 1.07
N VAL A 126 -5.44 -1.50 -0.21
CA VAL A 126 -6.57 -0.68 -0.69
C VAL A 126 -7.89 -1.47 -0.68
N ASN A 127 -7.85 -2.76 -1.04
CA ASN A 127 -8.99 -3.67 -1.10
C ASN A 127 -8.90 -4.77 -0.02
N PRO A 128 -9.11 -4.44 1.27
CA PRO A 128 -9.03 -5.43 2.35
C PRO A 128 -10.13 -6.50 2.26
N ASP A 129 -11.31 -6.16 1.72
CA ASP A 129 -12.43 -7.09 1.59
C ASP A 129 -12.13 -8.18 0.54
N GLY A 130 -11.58 -7.79 -0.61
CA GLY A 130 -11.12 -8.70 -1.65
C GLY A 130 -10.02 -9.64 -1.13
N TYR A 131 -9.09 -9.08 -0.35
CA TYR A 131 -8.04 -9.88 0.27
C TYR A 131 -8.59 -10.90 1.28
N ASP A 132 -9.53 -10.51 2.16
CA ASP A 132 -10.11 -11.43 3.14
C ASP A 132 -10.81 -12.64 2.47
N LYS A 133 -11.48 -12.41 1.34
CA LYS A 133 -12.04 -13.49 0.51
C LYS A 133 -10.95 -14.42 -0.04
N ALA A 134 -9.89 -13.85 -0.62
CA ALA A 134 -8.78 -14.63 -1.18
C ALA A 134 -8.03 -15.41 -0.09
N TYR A 135 -7.78 -14.76 1.05
CA TYR A 135 -7.10 -15.33 2.21
C TYR A 135 -7.86 -16.54 2.79
N LYS A 136 -9.18 -16.41 2.97
CA LYS A 136 -10.03 -17.49 3.49
C LYS A 136 -10.11 -18.69 2.55
N ALA A 137 -10.10 -18.45 1.24
CA ALA A 137 -10.12 -19.52 0.24
C ALA A 137 -8.76 -20.24 0.14
N GLY A 138 -7.66 -19.51 0.35
CA GLY A 138 -6.31 -20.03 0.23
C GLY A 138 -5.82 -20.08 -1.23
N SER A 139 -4.50 -20.16 -1.39
CA SER A 139 -3.82 -20.06 -2.68
C SER A 139 -4.24 -21.15 -3.69
N GLU A 140 -4.55 -22.36 -3.22
CA GLU A 140 -4.91 -23.49 -4.09
C GLU A 140 -6.31 -23.38 -4.70
N LEU A 141 -7.21 -22.64 -4.03
CA LEU A 141 -8.61 -22.46 -4.46
C LEU A 141 -8.88 -21.05 -5.03
N GLY A 142 -7.93 -20.12 -4.83
CA GLY A 142 -7.96 -18.77 -5.37
C GLY A 142 -7.53 -18.72 -6.83
N GLY A 143 -8.49 -18.85 -7.75
CA GLY A 143 -8.24 -18.52 -9.15
C GLY A 143 -7.91 -17.03 -9.35
N TRP A 144 -7.60 -16.65 -10.60
CA TRP A 144 -7.28 -15.26 -10.99
C TRP A 144 -8.32 -14.20 -10.54
N SER A 145 -9.58 -14.60 -10.41
CA SER A 145 -10.73 -13.74 -10.15
C SER A 145 -11.07 -13.56 -8.66
N LEU A 146 -10.81 -14.56 -7.83
CA LEU A 146 -11.33 -14.60 -6.46
C LEU A 146 -10.61 -13.56 -5.59
N GLY A 147 -11.35 -12.53 -5.15
CA GLY A 147 -10.79 -11.46 -4.34
C GLY A 147 -10.13 -10.32 -5.12
N ARG A 148 -10.23 -10.32 -6.47
CA ARG A 148 -9.70 -9.26 -7.32
C ARG A 148 -10.48 -7.95 -7.19
N TRP A 149 -11.79 -8.01 -7.40
CA TRP A 149 -12.69 -6.86 -7.37
C TRP A 149 -13.12 -6.48 -5.94
N THR A 150 -13.71 -5.30 -5.78
CA THR A 150 -14.43 -4.91 -4.56
C THR A 150 -15.65 -5.80 -4.33
N GLN A 151 -16.35 -5.60 -3.21
CA GLN A 151 -17.62 -6.28 -2.93
C GLN A 151 -18.66 -6.06 -4.05
N ASP A 152 -18.73 -4.85 -4.61
CA ASP A 152 -19.64 -4.47 -5.70
C ASP A 152 -19.22 -4.97 -7.08
N GLY A 153 -18.11 -5.71 -7.18
CA GLY A 153 -17.57 -6.17 -8.46
C GLY A 153 -16.83 -5.07 -9.24
N ILE A 154 -16.43 -3.98 -8.57
CA ILE A 154 -15.67 -2.88 -9.19
C ILE A 154 -14.18 -3.23 -9.18
N ASP A 155 -13.51 -3.00 -10.31
CA ASP A 155 -12.06 -3.12 -10.40
C ASP A 155 -11.48 -1.75 -10.03
N ILE A 156 -10.82 -1.66 -8.87
CA ILE A 156 -10.28 -0.39 -8.36
C ILE A 156 -9.32 0.25 -9.36
N ASN A 157 -8.50 -0.55 -10.05
CA ASN A 157 -7.53 -0.03 -11.02
C ASN A 157 -8.18 0.52 -12.30
N ASN A 158 -9.45 0.17 -12.56
CA ASN A 158 -10.24 0.71 -13.66
C ASN A 158 -11.29 1.73 -13.21
N ASN A 159 -11.27 2.15 -11.95
CA ASN A 159 -12.24 3.08 -11.37
C ASN A 159 -11.66 4.50 -11.13
N PHE A 160 -10.54 4.82 -11.77
CA PHE A 160 -9.96 6.16 -11.76
C PHE A 160 -10.49 6.98 -12.94
N PRO A 161 -10.71 8.30 -12.78
CA PRO A 161 -11.12 9.16 -13.88
C PRO A 161 -10.14 9.08 -15.06
N ASP A 162 -10.66 8.82 -16.26
CA ASP A 162 -9.85 8.77 -17.47
C ASP A 162 -9.54 10.18 -18.00
N LEU A 163 -8.39 10.70 -17.61
CA LEU A 163 -7.86 11.97 -18.11
C LEU A 163 -7.06 11.80 -19.41
N ASN A 164 -6.70 10.57 -19.80
CA ASN A 164 -5.89 10.31 -20.98
C ASN A 164 -6.68 10.58 -22.25
N SER A 165 -7.92 10.06 -22.33
CA SER A 165 -8.78 10.30 -23.50
C SER A 165 -9.03 11.79 -23.71
N LEU A 166 -9.29 12.55 -22.64
CA LEU A 166 -9.46 14.00 -22.69
C LEU A 166 -8.21 14.74 -23.20
N LEU A 167 -7.02 14.31 -22.75
CA LEU A 167 -5.76 14.88 -23.21
C LEU A 167 -5.55 14.63 -24.71
N TRP A 168 -5.67 13.38 -25.15
CA TRP A 168 -5.40 13.00 -26.54
C TRP A 168 -6.43 13.58 -27.53
N GLU A 169 -7.71 13.62 -27.17
CA GLU A 169 -8.74 14.27 -28.00
C GLU A 169 -8.47 15.77 -28.19
N SER A 170 -7.99 16.45 -27.16
CA SER A 170 -7.63 17.87 -27.22
C SER A 170 -6.45 18.13 -28.16
N GLU A 171 -5.44 17.24 -28.15
CA GLU A 171 -4.29 17.30 -29.06
C GLU A 171 -4.70 17.06 -30.52
N ASP A 172 -5.47 15.99 -30.78
CA ASP A 172 -5.89 15.60 -32.13
C ASP A 172 -6.78 16.64 -32.81
N GLN A 173 -7.69 17.25 -32.06
CA GLN A 173 -8.61 18.22 -32.62
C GLN A 173 -7.90 19.52 -33.04
N LYS A 174 -6.63 19.76 -32.65
CA LYS A 174 -5.89 21.04 -32.81
C LYS A 174 -6.71 22.28 -32.39
N LYS A 175 -7.83 22.07 -31.67
CA LYS A 175 -8.87 23.05 -31.34
C LYS A 175 -8.64 23.69 -29.98
N SER A 176 -7.48 23.45 -29.39
CA SER A 176 -7.07 24.14 -28.18
C SER A 176 -6.86 25.64 -28.48
N LYS A 177 -7.94 26.42 -28.36
CA LYS A 177 -7.89 27.89 -28.25
C LYS A 177 -7.22 28.33 -26.94
N ARG A 178 -7.02 27.40 -26.00
CA ARG A 178 -6.36 27.60 -24.71
C ARG A 178 -5.28 26.55 -24.55
N LYS A 179 -4.02 26.93 -24.78
CA LYS A 179 -2.83 26.21 -24.27
C LYS A 179 -2.91 26.17 -22.75
N VAL A 180 -3.78 25.34 -22.20
CA VAL A 180 -3.73 24.98 -20.79
C VAL A 180 -2.50 24.12 -20.65
N PRO A 181 -1.58 24.44 -19.73
CA PRO A 181 -0.50 23.53 -19.45
C PRO A 181 -1.08 22.18 -19.03
N ASN A 182 -0.47 21.10 -19.51
CA ASN A 182 -0.84 19.71 -19.20
C ASN A 182 -0.84 19.37 -17.70
N HIS A 183 -0.38 20.28 -16.84
CA HIS A 183 -0.28 20.03 -15.41
C HIS A 183 -1.60 20.14 -14.65
N HIS A 184 -2.68 20.75 -15.18
CA HIS A 184 -3.97 20.90 -14.47
C HIS A 184 -5.18 20.57 -15.35
N ILE A 185 -5.46 19.28 -15.53
CA ILE A 185 -6.73 18.80 -16.13
C ILE A 185 -7.76 18.69 -14.99
N PRO A 186 -8.91 19.39 -15.06
CA PRO A 186 -9.95 19.25 -14.04
C PRO A 186 -10.52 17.83 -14.05
N ILE A 187 -10.92 17.34 -12.87
CA ILE A 187 -11.62 16.06 -12.76
C ILE A 187 -12.96 16.19 -13.50
N PRO A 188 -13.32 15.24 -14.39
CA PRO A 188 -14.57 15.31 -15.13
C PRO A 188 -15.79 15.14 -14.22
N ASP A 189 -16.90 15.80 -14.55
CA ASP A 189 -18.15 15.76 -13.77
C ASP A 189 -19.00 14.50 -13.99
N TRP A 190 -18.53 13.55 -14.81
CA TRP A 190 -19.29 12.36 -15.24
C TRP A 190 -18.84 11.08 -14.54
#